data_AF-A0AAV1RLP2-F1
#
_entry.id   AF-A0AAV1RLP2-F1
#
_cell.length_a   1.000
_cell.length_b   1.000
_cell.length_c   1.000
_cell.angle_alpha   90.00
_cell.angle_beta   90.00
_cell.angle_gamma   90.00
#
_symmetry.space_group_name_H-M   'P 1'
#
loop_
_entity.id
_entity.type
_entity.pdbx_description
1 polymer ?
#
loop_
_entity_poly.entity_id
_entity_poly.type
_entity_poly.pdbx_seq_one_letter_code
_entity_poly.pdbx_strand_id
1 'polypeptide(L)'
;IEKTIDRYYKYAKQVHTGRIDVQQYKEQLRYESTNLAKKIEILQNLQRKLQGQDLDSCSPEELNDIGRQLEIGLRNIKARKAHLFKEQIEQLQAKMENSLRICSHPMVQNKPPL
;
A
#
# COMPACT_ATOMS: atom_id res chain seq x y z
N ILE A 1 45.81 43.65 -18.63
CA ILE A 1 44.37 44.03 -18.74
C ILE A 1 43.55 42.89 -19.35
N GLU A 2 43.96 42.29 -20.47
CA GLU A 2 43.25 41.14 -21.10
C GLU A 2 43.00 39.94 -20.17
N LYS A 3 43.99 39.52 -19.37
CA LYS A 3 43.84 38.41 -18.41
C LYS A 3 42.73 38.66 -17.38
N THR A 4 42.52 39.92 -17.00
CA THR A 4 41.48 40.30 -16.06
C THR A 4 40.11 40.21 -16.72
N ILE A 5 39.99 40.67 -17.97
CA ILE A 5 38.76 40.62 -18.77
C ILE A 5 38.34 39.18 -19.02
N ASP A 6 39.27 38.31 -19.43
CA ASP A 6 39.01 36.87 -19.65
C ASP A 6 38.47 36.17 -18.40
N ARG A 7 39.02 36.50 -17.22
CA ARG A 7 38.56 35.96 -15.94
C ARG A 7 37.11 36.38 -15.63
N TYR A 8 36.76 37.65 -15.87
CA TYR A 8 35.39 38.13 -15.69
C TYR A 8 34.41 37.48 -16.68
N TYR A 9 34.83 37.29 -17.93
CA TYR A 9 34.01 36.64 -18.95
C TYR A 9 33.72 35.17 -18.59
N LYS A 10 34.74 34.44 -18.13
CA LYS A 10 34.59 33.05 -17.64
C LYS A 10 33.66 32.96 -16.44
N TYR A 11 33.79 33.88 -15.48
CA TYR A 11 32.92 33.91 -14.31
C TYR A 11 31.47 34.23 -14.69
N ALA A 12 31.25 35.25 -15.52
CA ALA A 12 29.91 35.62 -16.00
C ALA A 12 29.24 34.46 -16.75
N LYS A 13 29.99 33.73 -17.58
CA LYS A 13 29.50 32.54 -18.29
C LYS A 13 29.12 31.42 -17.33
N GLN A 14 29.97 31.10 -16.34
CA GLN A 14 29.67 30.08 -15.33
C GLN A 14 28.42 30.41 -14.50
N VAL A 15 28.27 31.67 -14.07
CA VAL A 15 27.07 32.12 -13.33
C VAL A 15 25.82 32.03 -14.20
N HIS A 16 25.91 32.37 -15.48
CA HIS A 16 24.80 32.27 -16.42
C HIS A 16 24.38 30.80 -16.65
N THR A 17 25.35 29.91 -16.88
CA THR A 17 25.10 28.46 -17.00
C THR A 17 24.45 27.89 -15.75
N GLY A 18 24.97 28.20 -14.55
CA GLY A 18 24.36 27.74 -13.30
C GLY A 18 22.94 28.26 -13.07
N ARG A 19 22.62 29.48 -13.53
CA ARG A 19 21.24 30.00 -13.50
C ARG A 19 20.30 29.26 -14.46
N ILE A 20 20.78 28.90 -15.65
CA ILE A 20 20.02 28.11 -16.62
C ILE A 20 19.74 26.71 -16.05
N ASP A 21 20.76 26.04 -15.51
CA ASP A 21 20.62 24.69 -14.93
C ASP A 21 19.59 24.68 -13.79
N VAL A 22 19.61 25.70 -12.91
CA VAL A 22 18.63 25.82 -11.82
C VAL A 22 17.22 26.08 -12.35
N GLN A 23 17.05 26.86 -13.43
CA GLN A 23 15.74 27.10 -14.03
C GLN A 23 15.19 25.83 -14.70
N GLN A 24 16.01 25.14 -15.47
CA GLN A 24 15.64 23.87 -16.10
C GLN A 24 15.25 22.82 -15.04
N TYR A 25 16.00 22.72 -13.95
CA TYR A 25 15.65 21.83 -12.85
C TYR A 25 14.31 22.20 -12.19
N LYS A 26 14.05 23.50 -11.99
CA LYS A 26 12.74 23.97 -11.47
C LYS A 26 11.59 23.66 -12.43
N GLU A 27 11.80 23.81 -13.73
CA GLU A 27 10.80 23.46 -14.74
C GLU A 27 10.52 21.96 -14.76
N GLN A 28 11.57 21.12 -14.66
CA GLN A 28 11.44 19.68 -14.52
C GLN A 28 10.62 19.30 -13.27
N LEU A 29 10.95 19.87 -12.11
CA LEU A 29 10.20 19.63 -10.87
C LEU A 29 8.73 20.03 -10.99
N ARG A 30 8.44 21.16 -11.65
CA ARG A 30 7.06 21.58 -11.91
C ARG A 30 6.33 20.56 -12.79
N TYR A 31 6.97 20.10 -13.86
CA TYR A 31 6.43 19.08 -14.74
C TYR A 31 6.15 17.78 -13.97
N GLU A 32 7.12 17.27 -13.21
CA GLU A 32 6.97 16.09 -12.38
C GLU A 32 5.85 16.23 -11.35
N SER A 33 5.75 17.39 -10.70
CA SER A 33 4.67 17.69 -9.75
C SER A 33 3.30 17.66 -10.42
N THR A 34 3.15 18.28 -11.60
CA THR A 34 1.87 18.25 -12.34
C THR A 34 1.51 16.83 -12.78
N ASN A 35 2.50 16.03 -13.19
CA ASN A 35 2.30 14.64 -13.57
C ASN A 35 1.85 13.79 -12.38
N LEU A 36 2.48 13.98 -11.21
CA LEU A 36 2.10 13.28 -9.99
C LEU A 36 0.69 13.65 -9.54
N ALA A 37 0.33 14.94 -9.61
CA ALA A 37 -1.02 15.40 -9.28
C ALA A 37 -2.09 14.73 -10.17
N LYS A 38 -1.84 14.64 -11.49
CA LYS A 38 -2.74 13.93 -12.43
C LYS A 38 -2.87 12.44 -12.09
N LYS A 39 -1.77 11.77 -11.73
CA LYS A 39 -1.81 10.36 -11.31
C LYS A 39 -2.66 10.17 -10.05
N ILE A 40 -2.52 11.06 -9.07
CA ILE A 40 -3.34 11.04 -7.85
C ILE A 40 -4.82 11.21 -8.20
N GLU A 41 -5.15 12.16 -9.05
CA GLU A 41 -6.53 12.41 -9.49
C GLU A 41 -7.16 11.17 -10.15
N ILE A 42 -6.43 10.52 -11.06
CA ILE A 42 -6.87 9.28 -11.71
C ILE A 42 -7.13 8.18 -10.67
N LEU A 43 -6.18 7.97 -9.73
CA LEU A 43 -6.32 6.95 -8.70
C LEU A 43 -7.52 7.22 -7.77
N GLN A 44 -7.72 8.48 -7.39
CA GLN A 44 -8.86 8.88 -6.55
C GLN A 44 -10.19 8.71 -7.29
N ASN A 45 -10.25 9.02 -8.59
CA ASN A 45 -11.43 8.78 -9.41
C ASN A 45 -11.77 7.29 -9.49
N LEU A 46 -10.77 6.45 -9.78
CA LEU A 46 -10.93 5.00 -9.80
C LEU A 46 -11.39 4.46 -8.43
N GLN A 47 -10.83 4.97 -7.34
CA GLN A 47 -11.24 4.60 -5.99
C GLN A 47 -12.72 4.93 -5.74
N ARG A 48 -13.17 6.15 -6.07
CA ARG A 48 -14.57 6.56 -5.91
C ARG A 48 -15.51 5.66 -6.72
N LYS A 49 -15.16 5.37 -7.98
CA LYS A 49 -15.92 4.44 -8.84
C LYS A 49 -16.02 3.03 -8.22
N LEU A 50 -14.91 2.47 -7.74
CA LEU A 50 -14.91 1.17 -7.04
C LEU A 50 -15.73 1.17 -5.75
N GLN A 51 -15.88 2.33 -5.11
CA GLN A 51 -16.73 2.53 -3.93
C GLN A 51 -18.20 2.78 -4.28
N GLY A 52 -18.57 2.75 -5.56
CA GLY A 52 -19.94 2.98 -6.03
C GLY A 52 -20.33 4.45 -6.13
N GLN A 53 -19.37 5.36 -6.19
CA GLN A 53 -19.58 6.82 -6.35
C GLN A 53 -19.28 7.25 -7.79
N ASP A 54 -19.80 8.41 -8.20
CA ASP A 54 -19.55 9.04 -9.52
C ASP A 54 -19.82 8.13 -10.74
N LEU A 55 -20.74 7.17 -10.59
CA LEU A 55 -21.02 6.14 -11.61
C LEU A 55 -21.82 6.65 -12.80
N ASP A 56 -22.46 7.81 -12.70
CA ASP A 56 -23.29 8.40 -13.76
C ASP A 56 -22.50 8.68 -15.05
N SER A 57 -21.17 8.80 -14.92
CA SER A 57 -20.23 9.03 -16.03
C SER A 57 -19.65 7.74 -16.62
N CYS A 58 -19.91 6.58 -16.01
CA CYS A 58 -19.35 5.31 -16.45
C CYS A 58 -20.15 4.72 -17.61
N SER A 59 -19.43 4.19 -18.59
CA SER A 59 -20.01 3.34 -19.63
C SER A 59 -20.49 2.00 -19.05
N PRO A 60 -21.40 1.28 -19.74
CA PRO A 60 -21.84 -0.05 -19.33
C PRO A 60 -20.69 -1.06 -19.17
N GLU A 61 -19.65 -0.92 -19.99
CA GLU A 61 -18.47 -1.80 -19.99
C GLU A 61 -17.59 -1.52 -18.77
N GLU A 62 -17.33 -0.25 -18.45
CA GLU A 62 -16.64 0.13 -17.21
C GLU A 62 -17.40 -0.33 -15.96
N LEU A 63 -18.74 -0.23 -15.94
CA LEU A 63 -19.55 -0.72 -14.83
C LEU A 63 -19.46 -2.24 -14.68
N ASN A 64 -19.41 -2.99 -15.77
CA ASN A 64 -19.21 -4.44 -15.75
C ASN A 64 -17.84 -4.80 -15.14
N ASP A 65 -16.79 -4.11 -15.58
CA ASP A 65 -15.43 -4.33 -15.08
C ASP A 65 -15.29 -4.00 -13.60
N ILE A 66 -15.91 -2.90 -13.14
CA ILE A 66 -15.99 -2.56 -11.71
C ILE A 66 -16.67 -3.69 -10.94
N GLY A 67 -17.84 -4.13 -11.41
CA GLY A 67 -18.58 -5.23 -10.79
C GLY A 67 -17.76 -6.51 -10.67
N ARG A 68 -17.08 -6.91 -11.75
CA ARG A 68 -16.20 -8.08 -11.79
C ARG A 68 -15.05 -7.97 -10.81
N GLN A 69 -14.38 -6.82 -10.74
CA GLN A 69 -13.26 -6.60 -9.80
C GLN A 69 -13.72 -6.70 -8.35
N LEU A 70 -14.87 -6.13 -8.02
CA LEU A 70 -15.46 -6.22 -6.69
C LEU A 70 -15.83 -7.66 -6.32
N GLU A 71 -16.41 -8.42 -7.26
CA GLU A 71 -16.75 -9.82 -7.04
C GLU A 71 -15.51 -10.67 -6.71
N ILE A 72 -14.44 -10.52 -7.50
CA ILE A 72 -13.16 -11.20 -7.27
C ILE A 72 -12.57 -10.82 -5.91
N GLY A 73 -12.54 -9.52 -5.60
CA GLY A 73 -12.05 -9.01 -4.32
C GLY A 73 -12.81 -9.60 -3.13
N LEU A 74 -14.15 -9.59 -3.19
CA LEU A 74 -15.02 -10.15 -2.15
C LEU A 74 -14.82 -11.66 -1.99
N ARG A 75 -14.70 -12.39 -3.10
CA ARG A 75 -14.42 -13.83 -3.09
C ARG A 75 -13.12 -14.13 -2.34
N ASN A 76 -12.04 -13.39 -2.66
CA ASN A 76 -10.74 -13.54 -2.02
C ASN A 76 -10.79 -13.20 -0.53
N ILE A 77 -11.47 -12.11 -0.15
CA ILE A 77 -11.64 -11.72 1.26
C ILE A 77 -12.40 -12.80 2.03
N LYS A 78 -13.51 -13.31 1.48
CA LYS A 78 -14.31 -14.37 2.10
C LYS A 78 -13.49 -15.65 2.29
N ALA A 79 -12.75 -16.07 1.26
CA ALA A 79 -11.90 -17.25 1.33
C ALA A 79 -10.82 -17.12 2.44
N ARG A 80 -10.14 -15.97 2.51
CA ARG A 80 -9.15 -15.69 3.55
C ARG A 80 -9.77 -15.68 4.95
N LYS A 81 -10.92 -15.02 5.13
CA LYS A 81 -11.64 -15.01 6.41
C LYS A 81 -12.05 -16.42 6.84
N ALA A 82 -12.58 -17.21 5.91
CA ALA A 82 -12.97 -18.59 6.20
C ALA A 82 -11.78 -19.45 6.64
N HIS A 83 -10.63 -19.31 5.97
CA HIS A 83 -9.39 -19.99 6.36
C HIS A 83 -8.95 -19.60 7.77
N LEU A 84 -8.84 -18.31 8.06
CA LEU A 84 -8.41 -17.81 9.37
C LEU A 84 -9.35 -18.26 10.49
N PHE A 85 -10.67 -18.25 10.27
CA PHE A 85 -11.62 -18.72 11.27
C PHE A 85 -11.54 -20.22 11.48
N LYS A 86 -11.32 -21.00 10.42
CA LYS A 86 -11.09 -22.45 10.55
C LYS A 86 -9.86 -22.72 11.43
N GLU A 87 -8.74 -22.05 11.18
CA GLU A 87 -7.53 -22.18 11.99
C GLU A 87 -7.77 -21.79 13.46
N GLN A 88 -8.53 -20.73 13.71
CA GLN A 88 -8.88 -20.32 15.07
C GLN A 88 -9.76 -21.35 15.79
N ILE A 89 -10.74 -21.93 15.10
CA ILE A 89 -11.60 -22.98 15.65
C ILE A 89 -10.76 -24.21 16.03
N GLU A 90 -9.88 -24.65 15.11
CA GLU A 90 -9.01 -25.81 15.35
C GLU A 90 -8.07 -25.58 16.55
N GLN A 91 -7.49 -24.38 16.67
CA GLN A 91 -6.65 -24.02 17.82
C GLN A 91 -7.43 -24.03 19.15
N LEU A 92 -8.67 -23.55 19.15
CA LEU A 92 -9.51 -23.55 20.34
C LEU A 92 -9.94 -24.96 20.74
N GLN A 93 -10.28 -25.81 19.76
CA GLN A 93 -10.59 -27.22 19.99
C GLN A 93 -9.38 -27.96 20.59
N ALA A 94 -8.19 -27.79 20.01
CA ALA A 94 -6.96 -28.40 20.52
C ALA A 94 -6.63 -27.97 21.97
N LYS A 95 -6.86 -26.68 22.30
CA LYS A 95 -6.70 -26.18 23.68
C LYS A 95 -7.68 -26.86 24.63
N MET A 96 -8.95 -26.96 24.25
CA MET A 96 -9.98 -27.62 25.06
C MET A 96 -9.65 -29.10 25.31
N GLU A 97 -9.25 -29.83 24.26
CA GLU A 97 -8.82 -31.23 24.36
C GLU A 97 -7.61 -31.40 25.28
N ASN A 98 -6.62 -30.51 25.17
CA ASN A 98 -5.44 -30.54 26.04
C ASN A 98 -5.82 -30.27 27.50
N SER A 99 -6.69 -29.28 27.76
CA SER A 99 -7.19 -29.00 29.12
C SER A 99 -7.95 -30.20 29.71
N LEU A 100 -8.82 -30.85 28.94
CA LEU A 100 -9.51 -32.08 29.35
C LEU A 100 -8.52 -33.19 29.69
N ARG A 101 -7.46 -33.36 28.89
CA ARG A 101 -6.41 -34.36 29.14
C ARG A 101 -5.64 -34.09 30.44
N ILE A 102 -5.35 -32.82 30.75
CA ILE A 102 -4.66 -32.42 31.99
C ILE A 102 -5.56 -32.63 33.21
N CYS A 103 -6.84 -32.26 33.15
CA CYS A 103 -7.79 -32.47 34.24
C CYS A 103 -8.09 -33.95 34.52
N SER A 104 -7.90 -34.82 33.52
CA SER A 104 -8.10 -36.27 33.64
C SER A 104 -6.88 -37.01 34.21
N HIS A 105 -5.77 -36.32 34.53
CA HIS A 105 -4.60 -36.95 35.17
C HIS A 105 -4.88 -37.22 36.66
N PRO A 106 -4.84 -38.47 37.15
CA PRO A 106 -5.04 -38.76 38.56
C PRO A 106 -3.87 -38.17 39.38
N MET A 107 -4.21 -37.41 40.41
CA MET A 107 -3.28 -36.98 41.46
C MET A 107 -2.55 -38.23 42.01
N VAL A 108 -1.24 -38.32 41.78
CA VAL A 108 -0.41 -39.47 42.20
C VAL A 108 -0.53 -39.67 43.71
N GLN A 109 -0.82 -40.91 44.10
CA GLN A 109 -1.02 -41.35 45.48
C GLN A 109 0.25 -41.11 46.31
N ASN A 110 0.16 -40.27 47.33
CA ASN A 110 1.13 -40.24 48.43
C ASN A 110 0.89 -41.46 49.33
N LYS A 111 1.72 -42.50 49.20
CA LYS A 111 1.76 -43.61 50.17
C LYS A 111 2.86 -43.31 51.21
N PRO A 112 2.57 -43.28 52.52
CA PRO A 112 3.58 -43.00 53.53
C PRO A 112 4.54 -44.20 53.68
N PRO A 113 5.83 -43.96 53.98
CA PRO A 113 6.81 -45.01 54.17
C PRO A 113 6.58 -45.74 55.50
N LEU A 114 6.78 -47.06 55.47
CA LEU A 114 6.79 -47.98 56.62
C LEU A 114 8.02 -47.73 57.51
#